data_AF-A0A6G0YWN0-F1
#
_entry.id   AF-A0A6G0YWN0-F1
#
_cell.length_a   1.000
_cell.length_b   1.000
_cell.length_c   1.000
_cell.angle_alpha   90.00
_cell.angle_beta   90.00
_cell.angle_gamma   90.00
#
_symmetry.space_group_name_H-M   'P 1'
#
loop_
_entity.id
_entity.type
_entity.pdbx_description
1 polymer ?
#
loop_
_entity_poly.entity_id
_entity_poly.type
_entity_poly.pdbx_seq_one_letter_code
_entity_poly.pdbx_strand_id
1 'polypeptide(L)'
;MANVAVNRANMLTRIWKYGNPEVTASEYLLHAGVISMVEFDNDIFAAGNCYDQQQYKEYWLFCPYAYRLPDGDGILAKDLAVEYNYLSNTSEWFYIARHKAQVVIDKNNQYSH
;
A
#
# COMPACT_ATOMS: atom_id res chain seq x y z
N MET A 1 3.39 1.40 -17.43
CA MET A 1 3.32 0.57 -16.21
C MET A 1 4.29 1.01 -15.10
N ALA A 2 5.57 0.61 -15.10
CA ALA A 2 6.45 0.78 -13.93
C ALA A 2 6.62 2.24 -13.43
N ASN A 3 6.84 3.21 -14.33
CA ASN A 3 6.99 4.61 -13.92
C ASN A 3 5.71 5.22 -13.32
N VAL A 4 4.54 4.81 -13.79
CA VAL A 4 3.25 5.31 -13.27
C VAL A 4 3.04 4.79 -11.85
N ALA A 5 3.22 3.49 -11.65
CA ALA A 5 3.12 2.86 -10.33
C ALA A 5 4.13 3.47 -9.33
N VAL A 6 5.39 3.65 -9.75
CA VAL A 6 6.44 4.28 -8.92
C VAL A 6 6.09 5.74 -8.58
N ASN A 7 5.61 6.52 -9.55
CA ASN A 7 5.22 7.91 -9.30
C ASN A 7 4.03 8.01 -8.32
N ARG A 8 3.06 7.09 -8.41
CA ARG A 8 1.92 7.02 -7.49
C ARG A 8 2.36 6.59 -6.08
N ALA A 9 3.22 5.58 -5.97
CA ALA A 9 3.80 5.17 -4.68
C ALA A 9 4.58 6.31 -4.01
N ASN A 10 5.37 7.05 -4.77
CA ASN A 10 6.09 8.23 -4.28
C ASN A 10 5.13 9.34 -3.84
N MET A 11 4.04 9.57 -4.56
CA MET A 11 3.00 10.53 -4.19
C MET A 11 2.35 10.15 -2.85
N LEU A 12 1.89 8.90 -2.71
CA LEU A 12 1.29 8.40 -1.46
C LEU A 12 2.27 8.48 -0.28
N THR A 13 3.55 8.17 -0.52
CA THR A 13 4.60 8.32 0.50
C THR A 13 4.78 9.77 0.94
N ARG A 14 4.71 10.74 0.04
CA ARG A 14 4.78 12.17 0.39
C ARG A 14 3.55 12.63 1.15
N ILE A 15 2.36 12.17 0.77
CA ILE A 15 1.12 12.46 1.50
C ILE A 15 1.22 11.90 2.93
N TRP A 16 1.73 10.68 3.09
CA TRP A 16 1.94 10.08 4.40
C TRP A 16 2.95 10.85 5.26
N LYS A 17 4.08 11.29 4.67
CA LYS A 17 5.14 12.00 5.40
C LYS A 17 4.83 13.47 5.71
N TYR A 18 4.14 14.16 4.81
CA TYR A 18 4.04 15.62 4.80
C TYR A 18 2.61 16.14 4.68
N GLY A 19 1.63 15.27 4.44
CA GLY A 19 0.23 15.65 4.31
C GLY A 19 -0.40 16.03 5.65
N ASN A 20 -1.53 16.73 5.58
CA ASN A 20 -2.33 17.01 6.77
C ASN A 20 -2.81 15.67 7.38
N PRO A 21 -2.71 15.48 8.71
CA PRO A 21 -3.19 14.27 9.39
C PRO A 21 -4.65 13.89 9.07
N GLU A 22 -5.53 14.86 8.80
CA GLU A 22 -6.93 14.58 8.42
C GLU A 22 -7.04 13.85 7.08
N VAL A 23 -6.13 14.16 6.13
CA VAL A 23 -6.07 13.49 4.83
C VAL A 23 -5.58 12.05 5.01
N THR A 24 -4.51 11.87 5.79
CA THR A 24 -3.94 10.53 6.04
C THR A 24 -4.84 9.69 6.95
N ALA A 25 -5.71 10.28 7.77
CA ALA A 25 -6.67 9.57 8.62
C ALA A 25 -7.98 9.20 7.89
N SER A 26 -8.22 9.69 6.68
CA SER A 26 -9.45 9.41 5.94
C SER A 26 -9.37 8.08 5.18
N GLU A 27 -10.04 7.04 5.70
CA GLU A 27 -10.12 5.73 5.04
C GLU A 27 -10.74 5.82 3.65
N TYR A 28 -11.72 6.72 3.48
CA TYR A 28 -12.34 7.00 2.20
C TYR A 28 -11.30 7.49 1.19
N LEU A 29 -10.47 8.48 1.55
CA LEU A 29 -9.44 9.01 0.65
C LEU A 29 -8.38 7.96 0.32
N LEU A 30 -8.04 7.10 1.28
CA LEU A 30 -7.07 6.04 1.06
C LEU A 30 -7.62 4.94 0.13
N HIS A 31 -8.88 4.54 0.27
CA HIS A 31 -9.55 3.62 -0.66
C HIS A 31 -9.73 4.23 -2.05
N ALA A 32 -10.23 5.47 -2.12
CA ALA A 32 -10.36 6.20 -3.39
C ALA A 32 -9.01 6.35 -4.10
N GLY A 33 -7.93 6.55 -3.34
CA GLY A 33 -6.56 6.58 -3.85
C GLY A 33 -6.19 5.30 -4.59
N VAL A 34 -6.34 4.13 -3.97
CA VAL A 34 -6.02 2.85 -4.61
C VAL A 34 -6.99 2.47 -5.73
N ILE A 35 -8.28 2.81 -5.62
CA ILE A 35 -9.25 2.65 -6.71
C ILE A 35 -8.79 3.44 -7.94
N SER A 36 -8.45 4.71 -7.75
CA SER A 36 -8.02 5.58 -8.86
C SER A 36 -6.79 5.04 -9.59
N MET A 37 -5.88 4.36 -8.88
CA MET A 37 -4.71 3.73 -9.50
C MET A 37 -5.09 2.62 -10.48
N VAL A 38 -6.11 1.83 -10.14
CA VAL A 38 -6.61 0.72 -10.98
C VAL A 38 -7.54 1.23 -12.08
N GLU A 39 -8.29 2.31 -11.83
CA GLU A 39 -9.18 2.95 -12.81
C GLU A 39 -8.40 3.64 -13.94
N PHE A 40 -7.34 4.37 -13.61
CA PHE A 40 -6.63 5.21 -14.59
C PHE A 40 -5.61 4.47 -15.47
N ASP A 41 -5.26 3.22 -15.15
CA ASP A 41 -4.32 2.41 -15.93
C ASP A 41 -4.86 0.98 -16.05
N ASN A 42 -5.30 0.61 -17.26
CA ASN A 42 -5.86 -0.72 -17.52
C ASN A 42 -4.82 -1.86 -17.38
N ASP A 43 -3.53 -1.54 -17.40
CA ASP A 43 -2.46 -2.52 -17.16
C ASP A 43 -2.27 -2.84 -15.67
N ILE A 44 -2.87 -2.04 -14.77
CA ILE A 44 -2.82 -2.27 -13.34
C ILE A 44 -4.00 -3.16 -12.93
N PHE A 45 -3.71 -4.41 -12.57
CA PHE A 45 -4.72 -5.34 -12.06
C PHE A 45 -5.19 -4.96 -10.65
N ALA A 46 -4.26 -4.57 -9.78
CA ALA A 46 -4.54 -4.26 -8.38
C ALA A 46 -3.54 -3.23 -7.81
N ALA A 47 -3.97 -2.51 -6.78
CA ALA A 47 -3.15 -1.55 -6.04
C ALA A 47 -3.44 -1.65 -4.54
N GLY A 48 -2.41 -1.52 -3.71
CA GLY A 48 -2.52 -1.54 -2.26
C GLY A 48 -1.66 -0.46 -1.61
N ASN A 49 -2.16 0.12 -0.52
CA ASN A 49 -1.43 1.09 0.31
C ASN A 49 -1.35 0.57 1.76
N CYS A 50 -0.53 -0.45 2.00
CA CYS A 50 -0.51 -1.17 3.27
C CYS A 50 0.34 -0.49 4.34
N TYR A 51 -0.20 -0.39 5.55
CA TYR A 51 0.48 0.15 6.73
C TYR A 51 1.09 -0.98 7.56
N ASP A 52 2.21 -0.71 8.24
CA ASP A 52 2.79 -1.67 9.19
C ASP A 52 1.91 -1.79 10.46
N GLN A 53 2.26 -2.73 11.32
CA GLN A 53 1.54 -3.02 12.55
C GLN A 53 1.31 -1.75 13.37
N GLN A 54 0.04 -1.48 13.72
CA GLN A 54 -0.38 -0.32 14.52
C GLN A 54 0.07 1.05 13.96
N GLN A 55 0.40 1.14 12.66
CA GLN A 55 0.75 2.41 12.01
C GLN A 55 -0.47 3.19 11.50
N TYR A 56 -1.68 2.66 11.67
CA TYR A 56 -2.90 3.31 11.22
C TYR A 56 -4.01 3.28 12.29
N LYS A 57 -4.27 4.43 12.90
CA LYS A 57 -5.28 4.59 13.98
C LYS A 57 -5.14 3.47 15.03
N GLU A 58 -6.25 2.83 15.41
CA GLU A 58 -6.30 1.70 16.35
C GLU A 58 -6.34 0.33 15.64
N TYR A 59 -6.16 0.30 14.31
CA TYR A 59 -6.15 -0.96 13.57
C TYR A 59 -4.86 -1.73 13.88
N TRP A 60 -5.00 -3.04 14.10
CA TRP A 60 -3.84 -3.93 14.17
C TRP A 60 -3.05 -3.90 12.87
N LEU A 61 -3.77 -4.05 11.75
CA LEU A 61 -3.29 -3.91 10.39
C LEU A 61 -4.36 -3.21 9.57
N PHE A 62 -3.92 -2.48 8.55
CA PHE A 62 -4.80 -1.77 7.64
C PHE A 62 -4.13 -1.65 6.28
N CYS A 63 -4.83 -2.11 5.24
CA CYS A 63 -4.38 -1.95 3.88
C CYS A 63 -5.57 -1.75 2.92
N PRO A 64 -5.88 -0.50 2.55
CA PRO A 64 -6.73 -0.21 1.41
C PRO A 64 -6.16 -0.91 0.19
N TYR A 65 -6.99 -1.73 -0.43
CA TYR A 65 -6.62 -2.57 -1.56
C TYR A 65 -7.74 -2.56 -2.59
N ALA A 66 -7.42 -2.21 -3.83
CA ALA A 66 -8.33 -2.25 -4.96
C ALA A 66 -7.86 -3.26 -6.00
N TYR A 67 -8.80 -3.93 -6.67
CA TYR A 67 -8.52 -4.91 -7.70
C TYR A 67 -9.62 -4.96 -8.75
N ARG A 68 -9.26 -5.27 -10.00
CA ARG A 68 -10.22 -5.55 -11.07
C ARG A 68 -10.87 -6.91 -10.89
N LEU A 69 -12.18 -6.95 -11.12
CA LEU A 69 -12.90 -8.19 -11.31
C LEU A 69 -12.56 -8.81 -12.68
N PRO A 70 -12.67 -10.15 -12.81
CA PRO A 70 -12.59 -10.81 -14.11
C PRO A 70 -13.54 -10.19 -15.14
N ASP A 71 -13.22 -10.36 -16.41
CA ASP A 71 -14.07 -9.98 -17.56
C ASP A 71 -14.49 -8.50 -17.64
N GLY A 72 -13.88 -7.63 -16.83
CA GLY A 72 -14.16 -6.20 -16.82
C GLY A 72 -15.39 -5.80 -16.00
N ASP A 73 -15.87 -6.66 -15.09
CA ASP A 73 -17.06 -6.46 -14.26
C ASP A 73 -16.96 -5.30 -13.25
N GLY A 74 -15.81 -4.63 -13.18
CA GLY A 74 -15.58 -3.43 -12.38
C GLY A 74 -14.35 -3.52 -11.50
N ILE A 75 -14.27 -2.59 -10.54
CA ILE A 75 -13.19 -2.50 -9.56
C ILE A 75 -13.83 -2.55 -8.18
N LEU A 76 -13.32 -3.44 -7.33
CA LEU A 76 -13.69 -3.51 -5.91
C LEU A 76 -12.54 -3.03 -5.05
N ALA A 77 -12.88 -2.49 -3.87
CA ALA A 77 -11.91 -2.11 -2.86
C ALA A 77 -12.31 -2.66 -1.50
N LYS A 78 -11.30 -3.04 -0.71
CA LYS A 78 -11.45 -3.57 0.64
C LYS A 78 -10.22 -3.27 1.50
N ASP A 79 -10.34 -3.46 2.80
CA ASP A 79 -9.18 -3.63 3.66
C ASP A 79 -8.64 -5.06 3.52
N LEU A 80 -7.47 -5.20 2.90
CA LEU A 80 -6.81 -6.49 2.70
C LEU A 80 -6.45 -7.17 4.03
N ALA A 81 -6.23 -6.40 5.10
CA ALA A 81 -5.85 -6.92 6.41
C ALA A 81 -6.90 -7.86 7.02
N VAL A 82 -8.17 -7.70 6.65
CA VAL A 82 -9.30 -8.50 7.16
C VAL A 82 -9.18 -9.97 6.75
N GLU A 83 -8.67 -10.23 5.55
CA GLU A 83 -8.59 -11.59 4.99
C GLU A 83 -7.15 -12.10 4.88
N TYR A 84 -6.16 -11.21 4.97
CA TYR A 84 -4.78 -11.53 4.66
C TYR A 84 -3.80 -10.80 5.58
N ASN A 85 -3.16 -11.55 6.47
CA ASN A 85 -2.08 -11.05 7.31
C ASN A 85 -0.79 -10.90 6.48
N TYR A 86 -0.62 -9.73 5.86
CA TYR A 86 0.52 -9.39 5.00
C TYR A 86 1.84 -9.16 5.77
N LEU A 87 1.84 -9.27 7.10
CA LEU A 87 3.06 -9.28 7.91
C LEU A 87 3.51 -10.70 8.30
N SER A 88 2.70 -11.73 8.00
CA SER A 88 3.06 -13.13 8.23
C SER A 88 4.26 -13.56 7.38
N ASN A 89 5.01 -14.56 7.84
CA ASN A 89 6.06 -15.22 7.06
C ASN A 89 5.51 -16.05 5.88
N THR A 90 4.21 -16.36 5.87
CA THR A 90 3.52 -17.03 4.77
C THR A 90 3.05 -16.07 3.67
N SER A 91 3.23 -14.76 3.85
CA SER A 91 2.74 -13.76 2.91
C SER A 91 3.69 -13.54 1.73
N GLU A 92 3.74 -14.44 0.74
CA GLU A 92 4.78 -14.43 -0.31
C GLU A 92 5.03 -13.04 -0.95
N TRP A 93 3.97 -12.33 -1.33
CA TRP A 93 4.04 -11.01 -1.98
C TRP A 93 4.67 -9.91 -1.09
N PHE A 94 4.45 -9.97 0.22
CA PHE A 94 4.90 -8.94 1.16
C PHE A 94 6.17 -9.35 1.90
N TYR A 95 6.33 -10.64 2.20
CA TYR A 95 7.47 -11.20 2.90
C TYR A 95 8.78 -10.88 2.18
N ILE A 96 8.88 -11.20 0.89
CA ILE A 96 10.11 -10.96 0.11
C ILE A 96 10.41 -9.47 0.03
N ALA A 97 9.39 -8.64 -0.22
CA ALA A 97 9.55 -7.20 -0.34
C ALA A 97 10.00 -6.56 0.98
N ARG A 98 9.37 -6.92 2.11
CA ARG A 98 9.73 -6.42 3.45
C ARG A 98 11.15 -6.83 3.84
N HIS A 99 11.53 -8.08 3.63
CA HIS A 99 12.89 -8.53 3.95
C HIS A 99 13.95 -7.80 3.10
N LYS A 100 13.69 -7.58 1.81
CA LYS A 100 14.59 -6.78 0.97
C LYS A 100 14.69 -5.33 1.44
N ALA A 101 13.57 -4.72 1.82
CA ALA A 101 13.55 -3.36 2.37
C ALA A 101 14.33 -3.28 3.70
N GLN A 102 14.15 -4.26 4.59
CA GLN A 102 14.86 -4.33 5.87
C GLN A 102 16.37 -4.38 5.68
N VAL A 103 16.87 -5.21 4.75
CA VAL A 103 18.30 -5.27 4.42
C VAL A 103 18.86 -3.91 3.98
N VAL A 104 18.08 -3.12 3.25
CA VAL A 104 18.50 -1.77 2.84
C VAL A 104 18.50 -0.80 4.02
N ILE A 105 17.49 -0.88 4.89
CA ILE A 105 17.40 -0.07 6.12
C ILE A 105 18.60 -0.36 7.03
N ASP A 106 18.90 -1.63 7.27
CA ASP A 106 20.02 -2.06 8.12
C ASP A 106 21.36 -1.55 7.59
N LYS A 107 21.57 -1.63 6.27
CA LYS A 107 22.77 -1.07 5.62
C LYS A 107 22.88 0.45 5.79
N ASN A 108 21.78 1.19 5.63
CA ASN A 108 21.81 2.65 5.76
C ASN A 108 22.06 3.10 7.21
N ASN A 109 21.53 2.36 8.18
CA ASN A 109 21.74 2.64 9.59
C ASN A 109 23.21 2.47 10.01
N GLN A 110 23.98 1.58 9.36
CA GLN A 110 25.41 1.39 9.62
C GLN A 110 26.27 2.62 9.27
N TYR A 111 25.77 3.55 8.44
CA TYR A 111 26.47 4.78 8.05
C TYR A 111 25.97 6.03 8.80
N SER A 112 25.03 5.87 9.72
CA SER A 112 24.38 6.98 10.45
C SER A 112 25.06 7.29 11.81
N HIS A 113 26.36 7.00 11.93
CA HIS A 113 27.18 7.29 13.12
C HIS A 113 28.13 8.45 12.88
#